data_AF-A0A0S8AEF5-F1
#
_entry.id   AF-A0A0S8AEF5-F1
#
_cell.length_a   1.000
_cell.length_b   1.000
_cell.length_c   1.000
_cell.angle_alpha   90.00
_cell.angle_beta   90.00
_cell.angle_gamma   90.00
#
_symmetry.space_group_name_H-M   'P 1'
#
loop_
_entity.id
_entity.type
_entity.pdbx_description
1 polymer ?
#
loop_
_entity_poly.entity_id
_entity_poly.type
_entity_poly.pdbx_seq_one_letter_code
_entity_poly.pdbx_strand_id
1 'polypeptide(L)'
;MNRAVEKHYTDISFGENRTRLRLLSEFRDLAMQYFENSRLNMMDETMIEEQKASEARNAMNLIMKQAYTTIRLADIKTAATSSASLAYGGHGKNIDLIMNIFNISRNNIPHHAAIDYIERAIEVYRSNRLDSFIRTINPFFWIKTFLNYRRRIKKEPAD
;
A
#
# COMPACT_ATOMS: atom_id res chain seq x y z
N MET A 1 7.66 1.61 -20.21
CA MET A 1 7.76 1.43 -18.75
C MET A 1 7.76 -0.07 -18.46
N ASN A 2 8.89 -0.63 -18.02
CA ASN A 2 8.96 -2.04 -17.62
C ASN A 2 7.98 -2.26 -16.46
N ARG A 3 6.94 -3.09 -16.64
CA ARG A 3 6.13 -3.58 -15.52
C ARG A 3 7.06 -4.33 -14.58
N ALA A 4 7.43 -3.69 -13.47
CA ALA A 4 8.17 -4.36 -12.42
C ALA A 4 7.34 -5.58 -12.00
N VAL A 5 7.96 -6.75 -12.08
CA VAL A 5 7.31 -8.02 -11.74
C VAL A 5 6.86 -7.95 -10.28
N GLU A 6 5.55 -8.12 -10.05
CA GLU A 6 5.00 -8.20 -8.70
C GLU A 6 5.52 -9.48 -8.02
N LYS A 7 6.36 -9.28 -7.00
CA LYS A 7 7.00 -10.36 -6.23
C LYS A 7 6.57 -10.28 -4.77
N HIS A 8 6.26 -11.41 -4.17
CA HIS A 8 5.99 -11.51 -2.75
C HIS A 8 7.20 -11.05 -1.91
N TYR A 9 6.97 -10.51 -0.70
CA TYR A 9 8.06 -9.92 0.11
C TYR A 9 9.18 -10.92 0.45
N THR A 10 8.91 -12.22 0.45
CA THR A 10 9.90 -13.28 0.69
C THR A 10 10.77 -13.61 -0.52
N ASP A 11 10.39 -13.14 -1.72
CA ASP A 11 11.05 -13.48 -3.00
C ASP A 11 11.80 -12.28 -3.62
N ILE A 12 12.02 -11.22 -2.85
CA ILE A 12 12.74 -10.03 -3.30
C ILE A 12 14.18 -10.00 -2.80
N SER A 13 15.01 -9.35 -3.62
CA SER A 13 16.37 -8.96 -3.28
C SER A 13 16.39 -7.84 -2.23
N PHE A 14 17.56 -7.60 -1.66
CA PHE A 14 17.81 -6.51 -0.70
C PHE A 14 17.55 -5.13 -1.30
N GLY A 15 17.93 -4.91 -2.56
CA GLY A 15 17.69 -3.65 -3.26
C GLY A 15 16.19 -3.39 -3.46
N GLU A 16 15.45 -4.41 -3.90
CA GLU A 16 13.98 -4.32 -4.03
C GLU A 16 13.30 -4.09 -2.67
N ASN A 17 13.75 -4.76 -1.60
CA ASN A 17 13.26 -4.56 -0.24
C ASN A 17 13.46 -3.10 0.23
N ARG A 18 14.65 -2.55 -0.01
CA ARG A 18 14.98 -1.16 0.32
C ARG A 18 14.12 -0.17 -0.45
N THR A 19 13.90 -0.38 -1.74
CA THR A 19 13.03 0.47 -2.57
C THR A 19 11.58 0.45 -2.06
N ARG A 20 11.05 -0.73 -1.73
CA ARG A 20 9.69 -0.86 -1.16
C ARG A 20 9.56 -0.18 0.20
N LEU A 21 10.55 -0.32 1.07
CA LEU A 21 10.58 0.39 2.36
C LEU A 21 10.55 1.91 2.19
N ARG A 22 11.33 2.44 1.24
CA ARG A 22 11.35 3.87 0.93
C ARG A 22 9.98 4.35 0.43
N LEU A 23 9.40 3.62 -0.54
CA LEU A 23 8.07 3.92 -1.09
C LEU A 23 6.99 3.96 0.00
N LEU A 24 6.96 2.95 0.88
CA LEU A 24 5.97 2.90 1.95
C LEU A 24 6.18 3.98 3.01
N SER A 25 7.43 4.31 3.33
CA SER A 25 7.74 5.39 4.27
C SER A 25 7.30 6.75 3.70
N GLU A 26 7.61 7.01 2.43
CA GLU A 26 7.15 8.22 1.72
C GLU A 26 5.63 8.31 1.68
N PHE A 27 4.95 7.21 1.36
CA PHE A 27 3.49 7.15 1.35
C PHE A 27 2.88 7.41 2.74
N ARG A 28 3.48 6.85 3.81
CA ARG A 28 3.07 7.13 5.20
C ARG A 28 3.21 8.61 5.53
N ASP A 29 4.37 9.20 5.24
CA ASP A 29 4.66 10.59 5.59
C ASP A 29 3.70 11.55 4.87
N LEU A 30 3.41 11.29 3.60
CA LEU A 30 2.39 12.03 2.84
C LEU A 30 0.98 11.84 3.42
N ALA A 31 0.62 10.62 3.83
CA ALA A 31 -0.68 10.36 4.45
C ALA A 31 -0.84 11.09 5.78
N MET A 32 0.20 11.10 6.62
CA MET A 32 0.23 11.88 7.86
C MET A 32 0.08 13.38 7.56
N GLN A 33 0.87 13.92 6.63
CA GLN A 33 0.77 15.32 6.22
C GLN A 33 -0.64 15.67 5.73
N TYR A 34 -1.28 14.80 4.96
CA TYR A 34 -2.66 14.99 4.51
C TYR A 34 -3.63 15.08 5.69
N PHE A 35 -3.59 14.14 6.62
CA PHE A 35 -4.53 14.11 7.75
C PHE A 35 -4.29 15.23 8.77
N GLU A 36 -3.04 15.65 8.97
CA GLU A 36 -2.70 16.77 9.85
C GLU A 36 -3.18 18.13 9.30
N ASN A 37 -3.29 18.25 7.97
CA ASN A 37 -3.64 19.50 7.27
C ASN A 37 -5.03 19.43 6.61
N SER A 38 -5.87 18.48 7.02
CA SER A 38 -7.25 18.36 6.56
C SER A 38 -8.21 18.27 7.73
N ARG A 39 -9.41 18.82 7.57
CA ARG A 39 -10.43 18.86 8.61
C ARG A 39 -11.78 18.45 8.03
N LEU A 40 -12.52 17.63 8.76
CA LEU A 40 -13.89 17.30 8.39
C LEU A 40 -14.80 18.48 8.76
N ASN A 41 -15.47 19.04 7.77
CA ASN A 41 -16.55 19.98 8.00
C ASN A 41 -17.81 19.19 8.42
N MET A 42 -18.24 19.39 9.66
CA MET A 42 -19.37 18.67 10.25
C MET A 42 -20.72 19.05 9.62
N MET A 43 -20.83 20.19 8.92
CA MET A 43 -22.10 20.64 8.31
C MET A 43 -22.40 19.97 6.97
N ASP A 44 -21.38 19.71 6.15
CA ASP A 44 -21.53 19.21 4.78
C ASP A 44 -20.84 17.86 4.54
N GLU A 45 -20.22 17.29 5.58
CA GLU A 45 -19.44 16.05 5.54
C GLU A 45 -18.31 16.08 4.47
N THR A 46 -17.84 17.28 4.12
CA THR A 46 -16.72 17.47 3.22
C THR A 46 -15.41 17.62 3.98
N MET A 47 -14.33 17.12 3.38
CA MET A 47 -12.99 17.38 3.89
C MET A 47 -12.53 18.74 3.37
N ILE A 48 -12.31 19.68 4.27
CA ILE A 48 -11.62 20.94 3.97
C ILE A 48 -10.12 20.62 3.98
N GLU A 49 -9.50 20.72 2.81
CA GLU A 49 -8.08 20.48 2.61
C GLU A 49 -7.34 21.82 2.57
N GLU A 50 -6.38 22.02 3.46
CA GLU A 50 -5.42 23.11 3.32
C GLU A 50 -4.50 22.86 2.11
N GLN A 51 -3.79 23.88 1.64
CA GLN A 51 -2.88 23.74 0.49
C GLN A 51 -1.91 22.56 0.64
N LYS A 52 -1.34 22.36 1.84
CA LYS A 52 -0.44 21.24 2.15
C LYS A 52 -1.12 19.88 2.02
N ALA A 53 -2.39 19.75 2.42
CA ALA A 53 -3.13 18.51 2.26
C ALA A 53 -3.41 18.22 0.78
N SER A 54 -3.81 19.23 0.01
CA SER A 54 -4.02 19.08 -1.45
C SER A 54 -2.74 18.65 -2.17
N GLU A 55 -1.60 19.25 -1.84
CA GLU A 55 -0.27 18.85 -2.37
C GLU A 55 0.07 17.40 -1.99
N ALA A 56 -0.10 17.03 -0.71
CA ALA A 56 0.15 15.67 -0.24
C ALA A 56 -0.77 14.64 -0.91
N ARG A 57 -2.05 14.98 -1.12
CA ARG A 57 -3.01 14.16 -1.87
C ARG A 57 -2.58 13.92 -3.30
N ASN A 58 -2.12 14.96 -3.99
CA ASN A 58 -1.61 14.84 -5.35
C ASN A 58 -0.38 13.94 -5.42
N ALA A 59 0.57 14.11 -4.49
CA ALA A 59 1.75 13.24 -4.39
C ALA A 59 1.37 11.78 -4.08
N MET A 60 0.44 11.56 -3.14
CA MET A 60 -0.07 10.22 -2.84
C MET A 60 -0.70 9.57 -4.06
N ASN A 61 -1.53 10.27 -4.82
CA ASN A 61 -2.17 9.73 -6.02
C ASN A 61 -1.15 9.19 -7.05
N LEU A 62 0.01 9.82 -7.17
CA LEU A 62 1.08 9.38 -8.08
C LEU A 62 1.68 8.03 -7.67
N ILE A 63 1.83 7.79 -6.37
CA ILE A 63 2.47 6.57 -5.83
C ILE A 63 1.47 5.54 -5.31
N MET A 64 0.19 5.89 -5.21
CA MET A 64 -0.90 5.12 -4.58
C MET A 64 -0.94 3.67 -5.08
N LYS A 65 -0.95 3.49 -6.41
CA LYS A 65 -1.02 2.16 -7.01
C LYS A 65 0.16 1.28 -6.59
N GLN A 66 1.36 1.84 -6.56
CA GLN A 66 2.56 1.10 -6.20
C GLN A 66 2.61 0.80 -4.70
N ALA A 67 2.23 1.77 -3.87
CA ALA A 67 2.13 1.59 -2.42
C ALA A 67 1.10 0.50 -2.07
N TYR A 68 -0.09 0.58 -2.67
CA TYR A 68 -1.16 -0.42 -2.53
C TYR A 68 -0.70 -1.83 -2.89
N THR A 69 -0.13 -2.01 -4.08
CA THR A 69 0.42 -3.31 -4.50
C THR A 69 1.50 -3.79 -3.53
N THR A 70 2.37 -2.90 -3.06
CA THR A 70 3.45 -3.24 -2.12
C THR A 70 2.92 -3.71 -0.77
N ILE A 71 1.86 -3.07 -0.25
CA ILE A 71 1.16 -3.49 0.99
C ILE A 71 0.54 -4.88 0.80
N ARG A 72 -0.14 -5.11 -0.33
CA ARG A 72 -0.72 -6.42 -0.62
C ARG A 72 0.31 -7.54 -0.76
N LEU A 73 1.47 -7.23 -1.33
CA LEU A 73 2.60 -8.18 -1.44
C LEU A 73 3.29 -8.48 -0.10
N ALA A 74 2.92 -7.78 0.97
CA ALA A 74 3.27 -8.08 2.36
C ALA A 74 2.18 -8.93 3.08
N ASP A 75 1.21 -9.48 2.33
CA ASP A 75 0.07 -10.25 2.84
C ASP A 75 -0.84 -9.50 3.84
N ILE A 76 -0.83 -8.17 3.77
CA ILE A 76 -1.68 -7.33 4.61
C ILE A 76 -3.02 -7.11 3.92
N LYS A 77 -4.09 -7.55 4.59
CA LYS A 77 -5.47 -7.31 4.15
C LYS A 77 -5.88 -5.89 4.56
N THR A 78 -6.03 -5.01 3.57
CA THR A 78 -6.40 -3.59 3.74
C THR A 78 -7.91 -3.35 3.80
N ALA A 79 -8.71 -4.40 3.66
CA ALA A 79 -10.16 -4.31 3.72
C ALA A 79 -10.64 -4.22 5.18
N ALA A 80 -11.43 -3.19 5.48
CA ALA A 80 -12.19 -3.09 6.70
C ALA A 80 -13.69 -3.23 6.41
N THR A 81 -14.40 -3.92 7.30
CA THR A 81 -15.86 -4.03 7.21
C THR A 81 -16.47 -2.80 7.86
N SER A 82 -17.13 -1.95 7.07
CA SER A 82 -17.92 -0.84 7.62
C SER A 82 -19.18 -1.41 8.29
N SER A 83 -19.47 -1.00 9.52
CA SER A 83 -20.67 -1.41 10.24
C SER A 83 -21.91 -0.93 9.48
N ALA A 84 -22.87 -1.82 9.30
CA ALA A 84 -24.18 -1.47 8.77
C ALA A 84 -24.80 -0.34 9.59
N SER A 85 -25.23 0.74 8.94
CA SER A 85 -26.09 1.71 9.61
C SER A 85 -27.39 1.03 10.00
N LEU A 86 -27.64 0.91 11.31
CA LEU A 86 -28.86 0.32 11.89
C LEU A 86 -30.14 0.99 11.34
N ALA A 87 -30.05 2.23 10.87
CA ALA A 87 -31.17 2.99 10.31
C ALA A 87 -31.62 2.52 8.92
N TYR A 88 -30.77 1.81 8.16
CA TYR A 88 -31.03 1.49 6.74
C TYR A 88 -30.97 0.00 6.39
N GLY A 89 -30.83 -0.90 7.37
CA GLY A 89 -30.82 -2.36 7.13
C GLY A 89 -29.73 -2.83 6.16
N GLY A 90 -28.66 -2.06 6.01
CA GLY A 90 -27.62 -2.30 5.00
C GLY A 90 -26.71 -3.47 5.35
N HIS A 91 -26.15 -4.15 4.34
CA HIS A 91 -25.05 -5.09 4.56
C HIS A 91 -23.73 -4.31 4.68
N GLY A 92 -22.88 -4.68 5.64
CA GLY A 92 -21.56 -4.06 5.78
C GLY A 92 -20.75 -4.18 4.50
N LYS A 93 -20.24 -3.06 3.99
CA LYS A 93 -19.39 -3.05 2.79
C LYS A 93 -17.94 -3.26 3.20
N ASN A 94 -17.22 -4.12 2.48
CA ASN A 94 -15.77 -4.21 2.58
C ASN A 94 -15.16 -3.02 1.83
N ILE A 95 -14.61 -2.07 2.58
CA ILE A 95 -13.95 -0.89 2.05
C ILE A 95 -12.45 -1.11 2.15
N ASP A 96 -11.76 -0.98 1.03
CA ASP A 96 -10.30 -0.99 1.02
C ASP A 96 -9.79 0.36 1.52
N LEU A 97 -9.19 0.36 2.70
CA LEU A 97 -8.81 1.59 3.39
C LEU A 97 -7.71 2.36 2.66
N ILE A 98 -6.77 1.65 2.03
CA ILE A 98 -5.67 2.33 1.34
C ILE A 98 -6.18 2.98 0.05
N MET A 99 -7.00 2.28 -0.73
CA MET A 99 -7.57 2.85 -1.95
C MET A 99 -8.60 3.95 -1.68
N ASN A 100 -9.23 3.95 -0.51
CA ASN A 100 -10.23 4.95 -0.12
C ASN A 100 -9.70 5.93 0.93
N ILE A 101 -8.38 6.11 1.05
CA ILE A 101 -7.74 6.83 2.18
C ILE A 101 -8.32 8.24 2.41
N PHE A 102 -8.69 8.95 1.35
CA PHE A 102 -9.27 10.29 1.40
C PHE A 102 -10.74 10.33 1.86
N ASN A 103 -11.45 9.20 1.80
CA ASN A 103 -12.88 9.09 2.12
C ASN A 103 -13.12 8.31 3.43
N ILE A 104 -12.08 7.97 4.18
CA ILE A 104 -12.19 7.15 5.39
C ILE A 104 -13.03 7.85 6.46
N SER A 105 -12.83 9.15 6.68
CA SER A 105 -13.55 9.94 7.69
C SER A 105 -15.06 9.96 7.45
N ARG A 106 -15.51 9.98 6.18
CA ARG A 106 -16.94 9.91 5.83
C ARG A 106 -17.60 8.60 6.23
N ASN A 107 -16.82 7.54 6.39
CA ASN A 107 -17.33 6.23 6.79
C ASN A 107 -17.23 6.01 8.31
N ASN A 108 -17.00 7.06 9.11
CA ASN A 108 -16.72 6.99 10.55
C ASN A 108 -15.56 6.06 10.90
N ILE A 109 -14.63 5.88 9.97
CA ILE A 109 -13.42 5.10 10.21
C ILE A 109 -12.35 6.08 10.66
N PRO A 110 -11.60 5.78 11.72
CA PRO A 110 -10.55 6.68 12.16
C PRO A 110 -9.35 6.64 11.19
N HIS A 111 -8.77 7.80 10.92
CA HIS A 111 -7.64 7.95 9.99
C HIS A 111 -6.42 7.09 10.38
N HIS A 112 -6.18 6.90 11.68
CA HIS A 112 -5.08 6.08 12.17
C HIS A 112 -5.18 4.63 11.66
N ALA A 113 -6.39 4.11 11.40
CA ALA A 113 -6.55 2.75 10.90
C ALA A 113 -5.80 2.53 9.59
N ALA A 114 -5.86 3.47 8.64
CA ALA A 114 -5.12 3.36 7.38
C ALA A 114 -3.60 3.44 7.59
N ILE A 115 -3.15 4.34 8.47
CA ILE A 115 -1.74 4.47 8.83
C ILE A 115 -1.22 3.16 9.44
N ASP A 116 -1.98 2.53 10.33
CA ASP A 116 -1.60 1.24 10.95
C ASP A 116 -1.37 0.13 9.92
N TYR A 117 -2.13 0.10 8.81
CA TYR A 117 -1.89 -0.87 7.74
C TYR A 117 -0.60 -0.58 6.97
N ILE A 118 -0.29 0.70 6.74
CA ILE A 118 0.96 1.12 6.11
C ILE A 118 2.14 0.77 7.02
N GLU A 119 2.04 1.05 8.32
CA GLU A 119 3.10 0.74 9.30
C GLU A 119 3.33 -0.77 9.45
N ARG A 120 2.26 -1.57 9.52
CA ARG A 120 2.37 -3.03 9.50
C ARG A 120 3.11 -3.50 8.25
N ALA A 121 2.85 -2.90 7.08
CA ALA A 121 3.56 -3.25 5.86
C ALA A 121 5.05 -2.90 5.94
N ILE A 122 5.37 -1.70 6.44
CA ILE A 122 6.74 -1.28 6.68
C ILE A 122 7.46 -2.29 7.59
N GLU A 123 6.81 -2.76 8.66
CA GLU A 123 7.43 -3.70 9.60
C GLU A 123 7.66 -5.09 9.00
N VAL A 124 6.77 -5.58 8.13
CA VAL A 124 7.00 -6.81 7.37
C VAL A 124 8.26 -6.71 6.50
N TYR A 125 8.45 -5.60 5.78
CA TYR A 125 9.66 -5.42 4.98
C TYR A 125 10.91 -5.13 5.82
N ARG A 126 10.75 -4.51 7.00
CA ARG A 126 11.84 -4.23 7.93
C ARG A 126 12.39 -5.53 8.55
N SER A 127 11.50 -6.38 9.04
CA SER A 127 11.85 -7.69 9.59
C SER A 127 12.48 -8.61 8.54
N ASN A 128 12.01 -8.57 7.29
CA ASN A 128 12.57 -9.33 6.16
C ASN A 128 13.92 -8.77 5.63
N ARG A 129 14.49 -7.71 6.23
CA ARG A 129 15.71 -7.07 5.73
C ARG A 129 16.91 -8.02 5.70
N LEU A 130 17.15 -8.77 6.77
CA LEU A 130 18.27 -9.72 6.84
C LEU A 130 18.08 -10.87 5.86
N ASP A 131 16.88 -11.45 5.80
CA ASP A 131 16.59 -12.55 4.89
C ASP A 131 16.73 -12.12 3.43
N SER A 132 16.30 -10.90 3.09
CA SER A 132 16.48 -10.33 1.74
C SER A 132 17.96 -10.16 1.37
N PHE A 133 18.81 -9.84 2.34
CA PHE A 133 20.26 -9.75 2.14
C PHE A 133 20.88 -11.13 1.91
N ILE A 134 20.55 -12.11 2.76
CA ILE A 134 21.01 -13.50 2.63
C ILE A 134 20.61 -14.07 1.25
N ARG A 135 19.36 -13.85 0.82
CA ARG A 135 18.89 -14.25 -0.53
C ARG A 135 19.69 -13.60 -1.65
N THR A 136 20.03 -12.32 -1.51
CA THR A 136 20.77 -11.57 -2.54
C THR A 136 22.18 -12.12 -2.76
N ILE A 137 22.84 -12.59 -1.69
CA ILE A 137 24.18 -13.17 -1.76
C ILE A 137 24.12 -14.64 -2.19
N ASN A 138 23.01 -15.33 -1.96
CA ASN A 138 22.86 -16.74 -2.31
C ASN A 138 22.76 -16.94 -3.85
N PRO A 139 23.69 -17.66 -4.50
CA PRO A 139 23.65 -17.89 -5.94
C PRO A 139 22.40 -18.65 -6.42
N PHE A 140 21.83 -19.55 -5.60
CA PHE A 140 20.62 -20.30 -5.95
C PHE A 140 19.38 -19.40 -6.09
N PHE A 141 19.35 -18.28 -5.39
CA PHE A 141 18.27 -17.29 -5.52
C PHE A 141 18.22 -16.70 -6.94
N TRP A 142 19.39 -16.42 -7.53
CA TRP A 142 19.49 -15.90 -8.89
C TRP A 142 19.10 -16.94 -9.93
N ILE A 143 19.48 -18.20 -9.74
CA ILE A 143 19.05 -19.31 -10.59
C ILE A 143 17.52 -19.44 -10.56
N LYS A 144 16.90 -19.46 -9.36
CA LYS A 144 15.43 -19.49 -9.19
C LYS A 144 14.78 -18.30 -9.90
N THR A 145 15.31 -17.10 -9.71
CA THR A 145 14.79 -15.86 -10.31
C THR A 145 14.87 -15.91 -11.84
N PHE A 146 15.99 -16.38 -12.40
CA PHE A 146 16.20 -16.53 -13.83
C PHE A 146 15.27 -17.59 -14.45
N LEU A 147 15.09 -18.74 -13.79
CA LEU A 147 14.16 -19.78 -14.24
C LEU A 147 12.71 -19.29 -14.24
N ASN A 148 12.30 -18.58 -13.18
CA ASN A 148 10.97 -17.99 -13.10
C ASN A 148 10.74 -16.94 -14.18
N TYR A 149 11.74 -16.12 -14.48
CA TYR A 149 11.70 -15.16 -15.57
C TYR A 149 11.48 -15.86 -16.91
N ARG A 150 12.27 -16.90 -17.23
CA ARG A 150 12.11 -17.68 -18.47
C ARG A 150 10.75 -18.36 -18.61
N ARG A 151 10.20 -18.91 -17.52
CA ARG A 151 8.88 -19.56 -17.54
C ARG A 151 7.75 -18.57 -17.84
N ARG A 152 7.87 -17.31 -17.42
CA ARG A 152 6.83 -16.29 -17.62
C ARG A 152 6.82 -15.74 -19.05
N ILE A 153 8.00 -15.56 -19.67
CA ILE A 153 8.09 -15.20 -21.10
C ILE A 153 7.38 -16.23 -21.99
N LYS A 154 7.50 -17.53 -21.67
CA LYS A 154 6.82 -18.58 -22.45
C LYS A 154 5.30 -18.63 -22.27
N LYS A 155 4.74 -17.96 -21.27
CA LYS A 155 3.30 -17.97 -20.97
C LYS A 155 2.55 -16.78 -21.54
N GLU A 156 3.25 -15.78 -22.07
CA GLU A 156 2.63 -14.72 -22.87
C GLU A 156 2.63 -15.21 -24.33
N PRO A 157 1.49 -15.69 -24.89
CA PRO A 157 1.38 -15.77 -26.34
C PRO A 157 1.58 -14.36 -26.91
N ALA A 158 2.33 -14.28 -27.99
CA ALA A 158 2.47 -13.05 -28.75
C ALA A 158 1.11 -12.73 -29.38
N ASP A 159 0.38 -11.82 -28.75
CA ASP A 159 -0.72 -11.07 -29.38
C ASP A 159 -0.13 -9.82 -30.06
#